data_AF-A0A0C3CJR7-F1
#
_entry.id   AF-A0A0C3CJR7-F1
#
_cell.length_a   1.000
_cell.length_b   1.000
_cell.length_c   1.000
_cell.angle_alpha   90.00
_cell.angle_beta   90.00
_cell.angle_gamma   90.00
#
_symmetry.space_group_name_H-M   'P 1'
#
loop_
_entity.id
_entity.type
_entity.pdbx_description
1 polymer ?
#
loop_
_entity_poly.entity_id
_entity_poly.type
_entity_poly.pdbx_seq_one_letter_code
_entity_poly.pdbx_strand_id
1 'polypeptide(L)'
;NVVPSSDELKLALRSLREENPTLGIAKTQALLLSANPSWTVSEKRVRKVLQSEGLTLAPSGGASAKKIWPSSKMNDKLDIGQFSKKIEVRYFDKAKGKGLIAKEDIGEREIIWKEDPFIIAPEWEIYDLQMSSQHCGQCTSRLAPDSSLVTPCASSTSATPCSFRYCNRLCLKRSRFTHPLLCPAQNPASVPLLVFARKNEWQAVHALAQCTSRILLDQQQGRDGDLQSDWEVVKGLAMLGMQERFVDTGREPDQVTWNKCYQLYFQAFREPKSVADQKKLARIMKKPLDPEIEKYLFEYDAFLHGLGRMSLNLETHGGLYTLHSYLNHSCTPNTSIRHIDRRTALSRITVIASSSILAGEELLITYVNPEASVNERRKGLLEWGFGECRCQRCVEEAKFVKPNDSVETLAMGVDGDLERELKAGLGLM
;
A
#
# COMPACT_ATOMS: atom_id res chain seq x y z
N ASN A 1 21.88 -46.93 11.44
CA ASN A 1 21.55 -45.56 10.99
C ASN A 1 20.93 -45.60 9.62
N VAL A 2 19.60 -45.44 9.57
CA VAL A 2 18.77 -45.45 8.37
C VAL A 2 18.46 -43.99 8.00
N VAL A 3 18.56 -43.67 6.72
CA VAL A 3 18.17 -42.36 6.20
C VAL A 3 16.70 -42.48 5.76
N PRO A 4 15.73 -41.84 6.43
CA PRO A 4 14.31 -41.99 6.11
C PRO A 4 14.00 -41.41 4.72
N SER A 5 12.96 -41.92 4.08
CA SER A 5 12.43 -41.36 2.83
C SER A 5 11.85 -39.95 3.07
N SER A 6 11.63 -39.20 2.00
CA SER A 6 11.09 -37.85 2.10
C SER A 6 9.67 -37.82 2.67
N ASP A 7 8.85 -38.82 2.39
CA ASP A 7 7.45 -38.86 2.82
C ASP A 7 7.32 -39.29 4.29
N GLU A 8 8.13 -40.26 4.74
CA GLU A 8 8.21 -40.66 6.16
C GLU A 8 8.69 -39.50 7.03
N LEU A 9 9.71 -38.76 6.57
CA LEU A 9 10.24 -37.61 7.28
C LEU A 9 9.20 -36.47 7.37
N LYS A 10 8.42 -36.24 6.32
CA LYS A 10 7.34 -35.24 6.30
C LYS A 10 6.24 -35.58 7.31
N LEU A 11 5.75 -36.81 7.29
CA LEU A 11 4.69 -37.26 8.21
C LEU A 11 5.12 -37.13 9.67
N ALA A 12 6.34 -37.57 10.00
CA ALA A 12 6.88 -37.47 11.35
C ALA A 12 7.05 -36.01 11.82
N LEU A 13 7.53 -35.13 10.93
CA LEU A 13 7.70 -33.70 11.25
C LEU A 13 6.38 -32.94 11.39
N ARG A 14 5.33 -33.33 10.64
CA ARG A 14 3.98 -32.77 10.78
C ARG A 14 3.38 -33.12 12.15
N SER A 15 3.40 -34.42 12.50
CA SER A 15 2.89 -34.89 13.80
C SER A 15 3.64 -34.25 14.98
N LEU A 16 4.97 -34.16 14.92
CA LEU A 16 5.76 -33.48 15.95
C LEU A 16 5.42 -31.99 16.08
N ARG A 17 4.96 -31.33 15.00
CA ARG A 17 4.57 -29.93 15.02
C ARG A 17 3.20 -29.68 15.62
N GLU A 18 2.25 -30.57 15.36
CA GLU A 18 0.93 -30.52 15.98
C GLU A 18 1.04 -30.61 17.51
N GLU A 19 1.93 -31.48 18.00
CA GLU A 19 2.17 -31.65 19.44
C GLU A 19 3.07 -30.55 20.04
N ASN A 20 3.99 -29.99 19.25
CA ASN A 20 4.99 -29.03 19.73
C ASN A 20 5.11 -27.81 18.80
N PRO A 21 4.10 -26.92 18.78
CA PRO A 21 4.01 -25.85 17.78
C PRO A 21 5.12 -24.81 17.87
N THR A 22 5.79 -24.64 19.02
CA THR A 22 6.73 -23.53 19.30
C THR A 22 8.22 -23.92 19.33
N LEU A 23 8.58 -25.19 19.10
CA LEU A 23 9.98 -25.63 19.22
C LEU A 23 10.84 -25.23 18.01
N GLY A 24 12.00 -24.61 18.21
CA GLY A 24 12.95 -24.33 17.11
C GLY A 24 13.48 -25.59 16.40
N ILE A 25 14.04 -25.40 15.20
CA ILE A 25 14.47 -26.49 14.29
C ILE A 25 15.43 -27.49 14.97
N ALA A 26 16.42 -27.01 15.73
CA ALA A 26 17.38 -27.86 16.42
C ALA A 26 16.72 -28.76 17.50
N LYS A 27 15.77 -28.22 18.28
CA LYS A 27 15.04 -28.99 19.30
C LYS A 27 14.10 -30.01 18.66
N THR A 28 13.48 -29.66 17.54
CA THR A 28 12.62 -30.58 16.78
C THR A 28 13.41 -31.70 16.12
N GLN A 29 14.62 -31.43 15.61
CA GLN A 29 15.52 -32.49 15.14
C GLN A 29 15.90 -33.43 16.29
N ALA A 30 16.21 -32.90 17.48
CA ALA A 30 16.55 -33.71 18.64
C ALA A 30 15.38 -34.63 19.07
N LEU A 31 14.15 -34.09 19.14
CA LEU A 31 12.95 -34.89 19.43
C LEU A 31 12.67 -35.93 18.35
N LEU A 32 12.83 -35.58 17.08
CA LEU A 32 12.66 -36.52 15.97
C LEU A 32 13.61 -37.72 16.08
N LEU A 33 14.89 -37.47 16.41
CA LEU A 33 15.90 -38.52 16.59
C LEU A 33 15.69 -39.30 17.90
N SER A 34 15.13 -38.67 18.94
CA SER A 34 14.74 -39.35 20.17
C SER A 34 13.55 -40.30 19.96
N ALA A 35 12.57 -39.89 19.15
CA ALA A 35 11.42 -40.71 18.80
C ALA A 35 11.76 -41.81 17.77
N ASN A 36 12.83 -41.62 16.99
CA ASN A 36 13.28 -42.56 15.96
C ASN A 36 14.80 -42.83 16.10
N PRO A 37 15.24 -43.65 17.07
CA PRO A 37 16.66 -43.83 17.39
C PRO A 37 17.52 -44.44 16.27
N SER A 38 16.89 -45.12 15.31
CA SER A 38 17.58 -45.71 14.15
C SER A 38 17.83 -44.71 13.03
N TRP A 39 17.22 -43.52 13.05
CA TRP A 39 17.26 -42.55 11.97
C TRP A 39 18.50 -41.66 11.99
N THR A 40 18.90 -41.17 10.82
CA THR A 40 19.94 -40.14 10.69
C THR A 40 19.46 -39.05 9.75
N VAL A 41 19.21 -37.87 10.31
CA VAL A 41 18.68 -36.72 9.60
C VAL A 41 19.41 -35.46 10.06
N SER A 42 19.97 -34.70 9.12
CA SER A 42 20.61 -33.41 9.40
C SER A 42 19.61 -32.30 9.67
N GLU A 43 19.98 -31.30 10.49
CA GLU A 43 19.16 -30.10 10.73
C GLU A 43 18.76 -29.38 9.44
N LYS A 44 19.68 -29.30 8.46
CA LYS A 44 19.43 -28.69 7.14
C LYS A 44 18.30 -29.40 6.38
N ARG A 45 18.21 -30.73 6.49
CA ARG A 45 17.15 -31.53 5.86
C ARG A 45 15.81 -31.33 6.56
N VAL A 46 15.80 -31.28 7.89
CA VAL A 46 14.60 -30.93 8.68
C VAL A 46 14.09 -29.54 8.31
N ARG A 47 14.98 -28.54 8.25
CA ARG A 47 14.65 -27.17 7.84
C ARG A 47 14.03 -27.13 6.45
N LYS A 48 14.64 -27.78 5.45
CA LYS A 48 14.14 -27.80 4.08
C LYS A 48 12.75 -28.43 3.98
N VAL A 49 12.50 -29.50 4.72
CA VAL A 49 11.19 -30.16 4.76
C VAL A 49 10.15 -29.29 5.47
N LEU A 50 10.45 -28.74 6.65
CA LEU A 50 9.54 -27.82 7.34
C LEU A 50 9.22 -26.57 6.50
N GLN A 51 10.20 -26.03 5.75
CA GLN A 51 9.99 -24.91 4.82
C GLN A 51 9.07 -25.28 3.66
N SER A 52 9.28 -26.46 3.04
CA SER A 52 8.43 -26.92 1.94
C SER A 52 6.99 -27.20 2.37
N GLU A 53 6.77 -27.40 3.67
CA GLU A 53 5.46 -27.69 4.26
C GLU A 53 4.84 -26.46 4.94
N GLY A 54 5.51 -25.31 4.95
CA GLY A 54 5.02 -24.09 5.60
C GLY A 54 5.03 -24.12 7.14
N LEU A 55 5.80 -25.03 7.75
CA LEU A 55 5.81 -25.32 9.19
C LEU A 55 7.05 -24.76 9.93
N THR A 56 7.67 -23.71 9.40
CA THR A 56 8.79 -23.04 10.07
C THR A 56 8.31 -21.95 11.01
N LEU A 57 8.75 -22.03 12.27
CA LEU A 57 8.69 -20.92 13.20
C LEU A 57 9.65 -19.82 12.74
N ALA A 58 9.19 -18.57 12.78
CA ALA A 58 10.08 -17.41 12.68
C ALA A 58 11.21 -17.56 13.72
N PRO A 59 12.46 -17.24 13.38
CA PRO A 59 13.61 -17.51 14.25
C PRO A 59 13.46 -16.76 15.59
N SER A 60 13.11 -17.51 16.64
CA SER A 60 13.19 -17.07 18.03
C SER A 60 14.61 -17.33 18.55
N GLY A 61 15.46 -16.31 18.46
CA GLY A 61 16.83 -16.38 18.97
C GLY A 61 17.57 -15.04 18.91
N GLY A 62 17.52 -14.30 20.02
CA GLY A 62 18.66 -13.66 20.72
C GLY A 62 19.83 -13.01 19.97
N ALA A 63 19.72 -12.64 18.70
CA ALA A 63 20.53 -11.60 18.08
C ALA A 63 19.65 -10.36 17.97
N SER A 64 20.18 -9.17 18.27
CA SER A 64 19.51 -7.92 17.90
C SER A 64 19.16 -8.02 16.41
N ALA A 65 17.89 -8.31 16.09
CA ALA A 65 17.43 -8.43 14.73
C ALA A 65 17.74 -7.09 14.08
N LYS A 66 18.61 -7.09 13.05
CA LYS A 66 18.97 -5.86 12.35
C LYS A 66 17.66 -5.22 11.90
N LYS A 67 17.38 -4.05 12.45
CA LYS A 67 16.16 -3.31 12.13
C LYS A 67 16.08 -3.10 10.62
N ILE A 68 14.97 -3.54 10.04
CA ILE A 68 14.67 -3.36 8.62
C ILE A 68 13.95 -2.03 8.48
N TRP A 69 14.45 -1.17 7.60
CA TRP A 69 13.84 0.13 7.32
C TRP A 69 13.09 0.06 5.97
N PRO A 70 12.03 0.86 5.78
CA PRO A 70 11.42 1.03 4.48
C PRO A 70 12.47 1.43 3.44
N SER A 71 12.49 0.70 2.34
CA SER A 71 13.35 1.02 1.20
C SER A 71 12.63 2.00 0.28
N SER A 72 13.33 3.03 -0.19
CA SER A 72 12.86 3.93 -1.25
C SER A 72 14.01 4.24 -2.20
N LYS A 73 13.69 4.55 -3.47
CA LYS A 73 14.70 4.93 -4.47
C LYS A 73 14.48 6.37 -4.91
N MET A 74 15.59 7.05 -5.19
CA MET A 74 15.58 8.33 -5.88
C MET A 74 15.07 8.13 -7.31
N ASN A 75 14.21 9.03 -7.77
CA ASN A 75 13.80 9.10 -9.17
C ASN A 75 14.51 10.30 -9.79
N ASP A 76 15.70 10.07 -10.34
CA ASP A 76 16.55 11.14 -10.89
C ASP A 76 15.96 11.79 -12.15
N LYS A 77 14.93 11.16 -12.74
CA LYS A 77 14.21 11.67 -13.92
C LYS A 77 12.98 12.50 -13.56
N LEU A 78 12.60 12.56 -12.28
CA LEU A 78 11.46 13.35 -11.85
C LEU A 78 11.81 14.84 -11.90
N ASP A 79 11.22 15.57 -12.83
CA ASP A 79 11.34 17.03 -12.87
C ASP A 79 10.55 17.64 -11.70
N ILE A 80 11.26 18.02 -10.64
CA ILE A 80 10.69 18.68 -9.46
C ILE A 80 10.23 20.10 -9.82
N GLY A 81 10.90 20.74 -10.78
CA GLY A 81 10.62 22.11 -11.21
C GLY A 81 9.24 22.28 -11.84
N GLN A 82 8.64 21.20 -12.35
CA GLN A 82 7.26 21.19 -12.83
C GLN A 82 6.23 21.37 -11.71
N PHE A 83 6.59 21.00 -10.47
CA PHE A 83 5.73 21.14 -9.30
C PHE A 83 6.04 22.45 -8.57
N SER A 84 7.31 22.66 -8.25
CA SER A 84 7.76 23.87 -7.56
C SER A 84 9.27 24.08 -7.75
N LYS A 85 9.67 25.33 -7.99
CA LYS A 85 11.08 25.73 -8.05
C LYS A 85 11.70 25.94 -6.67
N LYS A 86 10.87 26.00 -5.62
CA LYS A 86 11.26 26.31 -4.25
C LYS A 86 11.71 25.08 -3.45
N ILE A 87 11.66 23.89 -4.03
CA ILE A 87 11.95 22.64 -3.32
C ILE A 87 12.90 21.74 -4.12
N GLU A 88 13.60 20.87 -3.42
CA GLU A 88 14.41 19.81 -4.00
C GLU A 88 14.32 18.52 -3.19
N VAL A 89 14.67 17.40 -3.83
CA VAL A 89 14.72 16.10 -3.15
C VAL A 89 16.06 15.95 -2.45
N ARG A 90 16.03 15.45 -1.21
CA ARG A 90 17.22 15.06 -0.44
C ARG A 90 17.07 13.64 0.09
N TYR A 91 18.12 12.83 -0.03
CA TYR A 91 18.23 11.60 0.73
C TYR A 91 18.85 11.90 2.10
N PHE A 92 18.18 11.47 3.18
CA PHE A 92 18.63 11.72 4.55
C PHE A 92 19.48 10.56 5.05
N ASP A 93 18.86 9.39 5.23
CA ASP A 93 19.53 8.18 5.69
C ASP A 93 18.65 6.94 5.44
N LYS A 94 19.07 5.77 5.94
CA LYS A 94 18.33 4.52 5.77
C LYS A 94 16.99 4.47 6.52
N ALA A 95 16.88 5.17 7.65
CA ALA A 95 15.69 5.14 8.49
C ALA A 95 14.61 6.09 7.97
N LYS A 96 15.02 7.29 7.57
CA LYS A 96 14.14 8.35 7.08
C LYS A 96 13.93 8.30 5.56
N GLY A 97 14.91 7.78 4.81
CA GLY A 97 14.83 7.67 3.36
C GLY A 97 14.99 9.01 2.66
N LYS A 98 14.23 9.19 1.57
CA LYS A 98 14.18 10.44 0.79
C LYS A 98 13.15 11.40 1.38
N GLY A 99 13.37 12.69 1.19
CA GLY A 99 12.48 13.76 1.61
C GLY A 99 12.54 14.97 0.69
N LEU A 100 11.74 15.99 0.99
CA LEU A 100 11.75 17.28 0.29
C LEU A 100 12.27 18.37 1.21
N ILE A 101 13.15 19.22 0.70
CA ILE A 101 13.65 20.39 1.42
C ILE A 101 13.36 21.68 0.65
N ALA A 102 13.24 22.78 1.37
CA ALA A 102 13.13 24.12 0.80
C ALA A 102 14.49 24.59 0.25
N LYS A 103 14.49 25.14 -0.97
CA LYS A 103 15.67 25.77 -1.59
C LYS A 103 15.78 27.26 -1.27
N GLU A 104 14.66 27.87 -0.95
CA GLU A 104 14.48 29.26 -0.56
C GLU A 104 13.35 29.35 0.45
N ASP A 105 13.19 30.51 1.08
CA ASP A 105 12.15 30.71 2.08
C ASP A 105 10.74 30.59 1.46
N ILE A 106 9.86 29.86 2.15
CA ILE A 106 8.46 29.66 1.81
C ILE A 106 7.62 30.29 2.92
N GLY A 107 6.71 31.18 2.55
CA GLY A 107 5.87 31.88 3.52
C GLY A 107 4.75 30.99 4.08
N GLU A 108 4.29 31.30 5.30
CA GLU A 108 3.07 30.69 5.85
C GLU A 108 1.89 30.85 4.87
N ARG A 109 1.08 29.79 4.70
CA ARG A 109 -0.07 29.69 3.78
C ARG A 109 0.28 29.78 2.31
N GLU A 110 1.56 29.80 1.94
CA GLU A 110 1.97 29.74 0.55
C GLU A 110 1.62 28.36 -0.05
N ILE A 111 1.02 28.37 -1.24
CA ILE A 111 0.83 27.14 -2.03
C ILE A 111 2.18 26.76 -2.64
N ILE A 112 2.72 25.62 -2.20
CA ILE A 112 4.01 25.12 -2.66
C ILE A 112 3.85 24.45 -4.02
N TRP A 113 2.87 23.53 -4.17
CA TRP A 113 2.48 22.96 -5.45
C TRP A 113 1.05 22.39 -5.43
N LYS A 114 0.56 21.98 -6.61
CA LYS A 114 -0.66 21.18 -6.79
C LYS A 114 -0.33 19.95 -7.59
N GLU A 115 -1.01 18.84 -7.30
CA GLU A 115 -0.70 17.56 -7.92
C GLU A 115 -1.96 16.76 -8.24
N ASP A 116 -2.02 16.24 -9.46
CA ASP A 116 -3.00 15.23 -9.87
C ASP A 116 -2.52 13.84 -9.42
N PRO A 117 -3.43 12.93 -9.08
CA PRO A 117 -3.05 11.63 -8.54
C PRO A 117 -2.46 10.74 -9.64
N PHE A 118 -1.42 10.00 -9.26
CA PHE A 118 -0.88 8.90 -10.04
C PHE A 118 -1.92 7.76 -10.14
N ILE A 119 -2.49 7.33 -9.02
CA ILE A 119 -3.71 6.51 -9.00
C ILE A 119 -4.62 6.99 -7.88
N ILE A 120 -5.89 6.61 -7.95
CA ILE A 120 -6.85 6.82 -6.87
C ILE A 120 -7.48 5.48 -6.54
N ALA A 121 -7.31 5.05 -5.30
CA ALA A 121 -8.23 4.13 -4.65
C ALA A 121 -9.10 4.99 -3.74
N PRO A 122 -10.34 5.35 -4.11
CA PRO A 122 -11.18 6.16 -3.24
C PRO A 122 -11.54 5.42 -1.96
N GLU A 123 -11.86 6.18 -0.91
CA GLU A 123 -12.56 5.69 0.28
C GLU A 123 -13.81 4.89 -0.11
N TRP A 124 -14.20 3.93 0.73
CA TRP A 124 -15.19 2.93 0.35
C TRP A 124 -16.58 3.53 0.11
N GLU A 125 -16.94 4.60 0.80
CA GLU A 125 -18.16 5.36 0.59
C GLU A 125 -18.17 5.98 -0.82
N ILE A 126 -17.04 6.58 -1.23
CA ILE A 126 -16.88 7.16 -2.56
C ILE A 126 -16.84 6.06 -3.62
N TYR A 127 -16.20 4.93 -3.34
CA TYR A 127 -16.22 3.76 -4.21
C TYR A 127 -17.65 3.24 -4.42
N ASP A 128 -18.45 3.11 -3.37
CA ASP A 128 -19.85 2.67 -3.45
C ASP A 128 -20.70 3.69 -4.25
N LEU A 129 -20.40 4.98 -4.13
CA LEU A 129 -20.99 6.04 -4.95
C LEU A 129 -20.55 5.98 -6.42
N GLN A 130 -19.33 5.53 -6.74
CA GLN A 130 -18.93 5.23 -8.11
C GLN A 130 -19.65 3.99 -8.66
N MET A 131 -19.82 2.96 -7.83
CA MET A 131 -20.52 1.72 -8.19
C MET A 131 -22.02 1.91 -8.40
N SER A 132 -22.60 2.97 -7.83
CA SER A 132 -23.97 3.43 -8.09
C SER A 132 -24.07 4.53 -9.14
N SER A 133 -23.00 4.78 -9.92
CA SER A 133 -22.96 5.80 -10.98
C SER A 133 -23.18 7.25 -10.50
N GLN A 134 -23.02 7.54 -9.21
CA GLN A 134 -23.20 8.88 -8.63
C GLN A 134 -21.92 9.70 -8.62
N HIS A 135 -20.76 9.05 -8.61
CA HIS A 135 -19.44 9.70 -8.62
C HIS A 135 -18.62 9.28 -9.84
N CYS A 136 -17.75 10.19 -10.28
CA CYS A 136 -16.88 9.97 -11.42
C CYS A 136 -15.92 8.81 -11.13
N GLY A 137 -15.92 7.78 -11.97
CA GLY A 137 -15.04 6.62 -11.86
C GLY A 137 -13.54 6.92 -12.08
N GLN A 138 -13.17 8.16 -12.40
CA GLN A 138 -11.78 8.59 -12.58
C GLN A 138 -11.31 9.60 -11.54
N CYS A 139 -12.07 10.69 -11.33
CA CYS A 139 -11.63 11.84 -10.52
C CYS A 139 -12.39 11.97 -9.21
N THR A 140 -13.22 10.97 -8.87
CA THR A 140 -14.06 10.88 -7.67
C THR A 140 -15.09 12.00 -7.47
N SER A 141 -15.10 13.04 -8.30
CA SER A 141 -16.09 14.12 -8.20
C SER A 141 -17.53 13.60 -8.36
N ARG A 142 -18.44 14.13 -7.54
CA ARG A 142 -19.88 13.91 -7.68
C ARG A 142 -20.34 14.27 -9.08
N LEU A 143 -21.12 13.38 -9.68
CA LEU A 143 -21.71 13.62 -11.00
C LEU A 143 -22.99 14.41 -10.83
N ALA A 144 -23.14 15.46 -11.63
CA ALA A 144 -24.41 16.16 -11.76
C ALA A 144 -25.36 15.28 -12.61
N PRO A 145 -26.50 14.80 -12.07
CA PRO A 145 -27.38 13.86 -12.77
C PRO A 145 -27.83 14.34 -14.15
N ASP A 146 -28.07 15.64 -14.29
CA ASP A 146 -28.61 16.26 -15.51
C ASP A 146 -27.53 16.85 -16.44
N SER A 147 -26.25 16.63 -16.13
CA SER A 147 -25.17 17.18 -16.96
C SER A 147 -24.95 16.36 -18.22
N SER A 148 -25.11 17.01 -19.38
CA SER A 148 -24.84 16.43 -20.71
C SER A 148 -23.37 16.08 -20.96
N LEU A 149 -22.46 16.49 -20.07
CA LEU A 149 -21.04 16.14 -20.15
C LEU A 149 -20.75 14.74 -19.60
N VAL A 150 -21.63 14.21 -18.75
CA VAL A 150 -21.44 12.91 -18.12
C VAL A 150 -21.50 11.82 -19.18
N THR A 151 -20.45 10.99 -19.25
CA THR A 151 -20.31 9.94 -20.25
C THR A 151 -20.09 8.58 -19.56
N PRO A 152 -20.81 7.52 -19.96
CA PRO A 152 -20.65 6.19 -19.36
C PRO A 152 -19.37 5.51 -19.87
N CYS A 153 -18.97 4.42 -19.20
CA CYS A 153 -17.99 3.49 -19.73
C CYS A 153 -18.39 3.03 -21.16
N ALA A 154 -17.49 3.23 -22.12
CA ALA A 154 -17.72 2.91 -23.52
C ALA A 154 -17.90 1.41 -23.81
N SER A 155 -17.45 0.54 -22.88
CA SER A 155 -17.59 -0.92 -22.99
C SER A 155 -18.81 -1.46 -22.24
N SER A 156 -19.57 -0.61 -21.55
CA SER A 156 -20.80 -1.03 -20.89
C SER A 156 -21.86 -1.39 -21.92
N THR A 157 -22.50 -2.55 -21.77
CA THR A 157 -23.64 -2.98 -22.59
C THR A 157 -24.71 -3.57 -21.68
N SER A 158 -25.92 -3.80 -22.20
CA SER A 158 -26.98 -4.48 -21.44
C SER A 158 -26.61 -5.91 -21.03
N ALA A 159 -25.76 -6.59 -21.80
CA ALA A 159 -25.29 -7.95 -21.48
C ALA A 159 -24.08 -7.96 -20.51
N THR A 160 -23.27 -6.91 -20.54
CA THR A 160 -22.08 -6.76 -19.70
C THR A 160 -22.05 -5.35 -19.11
N PRO A 161 -22.86 -5.08 -18.08
CA PRO A 161 -23.01 -3.73 -17.54
C PRO A 161 -21.76 -3.29 -16.78
N CYS A 162 -21.48 -2.00 -16.84
CA CYS A 162 -20.50 -1.33 -15.99
C CYS A 162 -21.09 -0.04 -15.44
N SER A 163 -21.01 0.14 -14.12
CA SER A 163 -21.57 1.32 -13.44
C SER A 163 -20.71 2.57 -13.55
N PHE A 164 -19.48 2.47 -14.06
CA PHE A 164 -18.60 3.64 -14.11
C PHE A 164 -19.10 4.67 -15.11
N ARG A 165 -19.24 5.90 -14.61
CA ARG A 165 -19.50 7.11 -15.38
C ARG A 165 -18.40 8.11 -15.13
N TYR A 166 -18.19 9.01 -16.09
CA TYR A 166 -17.14 10.01 -16.05
C TYR A 166 -17.76 11.40 -16.20
N CYS A 167 -17.26 12.38 -15.45
CA CYS A 167 -17.81 13.73 -15.46
C CYS A 167 -17.69 14.43 -16.82
N ASN A 168 -16.73 14.00 -17.65
CA ASN A 168 -16.52 14.48 -19.02
C ASN A 168 -15.61 13.52 -19.81
N ARG A 169 -15.43 13.82 -21.11
CA ARG A 169 -14.55 13.06 -22.01
C ARG A 169 -13.07 13.04 -21.59
N LEU A 170 -12.59 14.05 -20.85
CA LEU A 170 -11.22 14.04 -20.35
C LEU A 170 -11.04 12.96 -19.28
N CYS A 171 -11.99 12.82 -18.34
CA CYS A 171 -11.96 11.74 -17.35
C CYS A 171 -12.11 10.36 -18.00
N LEU A 172 -12.97 10.20 -19.00
CA LEU A 172 -13.05 8.96 -19.79
C LEU A 172 -11.73 8.64 -20.50
N LYS A 173 -11.06 9.65 -21.07
CA LYS A 173 -9.75 9.45 -21.72
C LYS A 173 -8.67 9.08 -20.70
N ARG A 174 -8.64 9.73 -19.52
CA ARG A 174 -7.69 9.42 -18.45
C ARG A 174 -7.92 8.04 -17.84
N SER A 175 -9.17 7.58 -17.76
CA SER A 175 -9.49 6.25 -17.22
C SER A 175 -8.99 5.10 -18.08
N ARG A 176 -8.59 5.33 -19.34
CA ARG A 176 -8.02 4.29 -20.20
C ARG A 176 -6.76 3.63 -19.63
N PHE A 177 -6.08 4.30 -18.71
CA PHE A 177 -4.88 3.79 -18.06
C PHE A 177 -5.19 2.88 -16.86
N THR A 178 -6.41 2.83 -16.33
CA THR A 178 -6.72 1.99 -15.16
C THR A 178 -8.01 1.19 -15.33
N HIS A 179 -9.05 1.79 -15.90
CA HIS A 179 -10.37 1.20 -15.94
C HIS A 179 -10.45 -0.09 -16.77
N PRO A 180 -9.84 -0.26 -17.95
CA PRO A 180 -10.05 -1.45 -18.77
C PRO A 180 -9.79 -2.79 -18.07
N LEU A 181 -8.69 -2.92 -17.31
CA LEU A 181 -8.41 -4.16 -16.55
C LEU A 181 -9.25 -4.27 -15.26
N LEU A 182 -9.90 -3.21 -14.82
CA LEU A 182 -10.78 -3.23 -13.64
C LEU A 182 -12.26 -3.20 -14.01
N CYS A 183 -12.58 -3.11 -15.30
CA CYS A 183 -13.93 -2.97 -15.80
C CYS A 183 -14.65 -4.33 -15.81
N PRO A 184 -15.79 -4.51 -15.14
CA PRO A 184 -16.52 -5.79 -15.15
C PRO A 184 -16.95 -6.23 -16.57
N ALA A 185 -17.16 -5.27 -17.48
CA ALA A 185 -17.53 -5.58 -18.86
C ALA A 185 -16.34 -6.15 -19.66
N GLN A 186 -15.16 -5.55 -19.50
CA GLN A 186 -13.96 -5.89 -20.27
C GLN A 186 -13.12 -6.98 -19.62
N ASN A 187 -12.96 -6.94 -18.30
CA ASN A 187 -12.21 -7.90 -17.50
C ASN A 187 -13.03 -8.36 -16.28
N PRO A 188 -14.04 -9.23 -16.44
CA PRO A 188 -14.84 -9.73 -15.32
C PRO A 188 -14.03 -10.50 -14.26
N ALA A 189 -12.82 -10.99 -14.60
CA ALA A 189 -11.94 -11.66 -13.65
C ALA A 189 -11.41 -10.73 -12.53
N SER A 190 -11.48 -9.41 -12.71
CA SER A 190 -11.12 -8.44 -11.66
C SER A 190 -12.19 -8.31 -10.58
N VAL A 191 -13.45 -8.64 -10.87
CA VAL A 191 -14.58 -8.39 -9.97
C VAL A 191 -14.42 -9.10 -8.63
N PRO A 192 -14.04 -10.40 -8.57
CA PRO A 192 -13.81 -11.06 -7.29
C PRO A 192 -12.75 -10.39 -6.42
N LEU A 193 -11.68 -9.86 -7.01
CA LEU A 193 -10.64 -9.11 -6.29
C LEU A 193 -11.20 -7.81 -5.70
N LEU A 194 -11.94 -7.03 -6.50
CA LEU A 194 -12.53 -5.76 -6.05
C LEU A 194 -13.59 -5.96 -4.97
N VAL A 195 -14.43 -6.99 -5.10
CA VAL A 195 -15.41 -7.39 -4.07
C VAL A 195 -14.69 -7.82 -2.79
N PHE A 196 -13.60 -8.58 -2.91
CA PHE A 196 -12.80 -8.98 -1.76
C PHE A 196 -12.16 -7.76 -1.07
N ALA A 197 -11.59 -6.83 -1.84
CA ALA A 197 -11.01 -5.60 -1.29
C ALA A 197 -12.07 -4.77 -0.54
N ARG A 198 -13.24 -4.55 -1.16
CA ARG A 198 -14.36 -3.81 -0.54
C ARG A 198 -14.88 -4.49 0.73
N LYS A 199 -15.07 -5.81 0.72
CA LYS A 199 -15.59 -6.57 1.85
C LYS A 199 -14.68 -6.54 3.07
N ASN A 200 -13.36 -6.53 2.85
CA ASN A 200 -12.37 -6.45 3.92
C ASN A 200 -11.91 -5.01 4.17
N GLU A 201 -12.53 -4.02 3.51
CA GLU A 201 -12.18 -2.61 3.55
C GLU A 201 -10.68 -2.34 3.35
N TRP A 202 -10.04 -3.15 2.50
CA TRP A 202 -8.59 -3.20 2.41
C TRP A 202 -8.07 -2.27 1.30
N GLN A 203 -7.82 -1.02 1.68
CA GLN A 203 -7.44 0.05 0.75
C GLN A 203 -6.18 -0.24 -0.06
N ALA A 204 -5.17 -0.88 0.56
CA ALA A 204 -3.93 -1.24 -0.11
C ALA A 204 -4.14 -2.21 -1.29
N VAL A 205 -5.12 -3.13 -1.20
CA VAL A 205 -5.47 -4.04 -2.31
C VAL A 205 -6.11 -3.26 -3.44
N HIS A 206 -7.02 -2.33 -3.14
CA HIS A 206 -7.65 -1.49 -4.15
C HIS A 206 -6.61 -0.62 -4.87
N ALA A 207 -5.74 0.05 -4.12
CA ALA A 207 -4.65 0.84 -4.69
C ALA A 207 -3.68 0.00 -5.51
N LEU A 208 -3.34 -1.20 -5.05
CA LEU A 208 -2.47 -2.11 -5.79
C LEU A 208 -3.12 -2.54 -7.11
N ALA A 209 -4.42 -2.82 -7.12
CA ALA A 209 -5.17 -3.14 -8.33
C ALA A 209 -5.16 -1.97 -9.32
N GLN A 210 -5.35 -0.73 -8.84
CA GLN A 210 -5.28 0.48 -9.67
C GLN A 210 -3.88 0.70 -10.24
N CYS A 211 -2.84 0.58 -9.40
CA CYS A 211 -1.44 0.74 -9.80
C CYS A 211 -1.01 -0.33 -10.81
N THR A 212 -1.37 -1.59 -10.55
CA THR A 212 -1.11 -2.72 -11.45
C THR A 212 -1.76 -2.49 -12.80
N SER A 213 -3.03 -2.07 -12.80
CA SER A 213 -3.75 -1.74 -14.02
C SER A 213 -3.04 -0.63 -14.82
N ARG A 214 -2.58 0.43 -14.13
CA ARG A 214 -1.80 1.52 -14.72
C ARG A 214 -0.55 1.01 -15.44
N ILE A 215 0.32 0.29 -14.75
CA ILE A 215 1.57 -0.22 -15.33
C ILE A 215 1.31 -1.15 -16.51
N LEU A 216 0.37 -2.09 -16.36
CA LEU A 216 0.07 -3.06 -17.42
C LEU A 216 -0.52 -2.38 -18.65
N LEU A 217 -1.48 -1.47 -18.50
CA LEU A 217 -2.11 -0.79 -19.62
C LEU A 217 -1.19 0.21 -20.30
N ASP A 218 -0.32 0.88 -19.55
CA ASP A 218 0.64 1.81 -20.11
C ASP A 218 1.66 1.09 -21.00
N GLN A 219 2.12 -0.09 -20.59
CA GLN A 219 2.91 -0.98 -21.44
C GLN A 219 2.19 -1.35 -22.75
N GLN A 220 0.87 -1.60 -22.69
CA GLN A 220 0.10 -1.93 -23.88
C GLN A 220 0.02 -0.76 -24.87
N GLN A 221 0.04 0.49 -24.40
CA GLN A 221 -0.11 1.69 -25.25
C GLN A 221 1.13 2.04 -26.09
N GLY A 222 2.32 1.52 -25.76
CA GLY A 222 3.53 1.76 -26.56
C GLY A 222 3.92 3.24 -26.56
N ARG A 223 3.97 3.90 -27.74
CA ARG A 223 4.38 5.31 -27.88
C ARG A 223 3.41 6.32 -27.25
N ASP A 224 2.17 5.91 -27.01
CA ASP A 224 1.15 6.75 -26.38
C ASP A 224 1.12 6.63 -24.85
N GLY A 225 1.95 5.72 -24.31
CA GLY A 225 2.17 5.55 -22.87
C GLY A 225 3.53 6.13 -22.44
N ASP A 226 3.75 6.22 -21.14
CA ASP A 226 5.00 6.69 -20.53
C ASP A 226 5.50 5.69 -19.49
N LEU A 227 5.60 4.42 -19.91
CA LEU A 227 5.84 3.29 -19.01
C LEU A 227 7.11 3.50 -18.22
N GLN A 228 8.13 4.09 -18.84
CA GLN A 228 9.39 4.36 -18.16
C GLN A 228 9.20 5.31 -16.98
N SER A 229 8.47 6.41 -17.18
CA SER A 229 8.21 7.38 -16.12
C SER A 229 7.35 6.76 -15.01
N ASP A 230 6.22 6.14 -15.39
CA ASP A 230 5.31 5.47 -14.46
C ASP A 230 6.02 4.37 -13.66
N TRP A 231 6.92 3.63 -14.30
CA TRP A 231 7.71 2.59 -13.65
C TRP A 231 8.74 3.14 -12.68
N GLU A 232 9.42 4.24 -13.00
CA GLU A 232 10.32 4.90 -12.05
C GLU A 232 9.58 5.48 -10.84
N VAL A 233 8.34 5.96 -11.03
CA VAL A 233 7.49 6.36 -9.89
C VAL A 233 7.25 5.16 -8.98
N VAL A 234 6.74 4.04 -9.51
CA VAL A 234 6.41 2.85 -8.69
C VAL A 234 7.63 2.25 -7.99
N LYS A 235 8.80 2.22 -8.66
CA LYS A 235 10.06 1.77 -8.05
C LYS A 235 10.61 2.75 -7.01
N GLY A 236 10.26 4.03 -7.13
CA GLY A 236 10.68 5.08 -6.21
C GLY A 236 9.92 5.09 -4.89
N LEU A 237 8.66 4.64 -4.88
CA LEU A 237 7.80 4.62 -3.68
C LEU A 237 8.44 3.87 -2.50
N ALA A 238 8.13 4.31 -1.27
CA ALA A 238 8.57 3.61 -0.07
C ALA A 238 7.98 2.20 -0.01
N MET A 239 8.78 1.21 0.37
CA MET A 239 8.38 -0.18 0.41
C MET A 239 8.95 -0.85 1.66
N LEU A 240 8.04 -1.41 2.45
CA LEU A 240 8.30 -2.40 3.49
C LEU A 240 7.24 -3.48 3.33
N GLY A 241 7.65 -4.74 3.17
CA GLY A 241 6.71 -5.83 2.91
C GLY A 241 5.74 -6.07 4.05
N MET A 242 4.62 -6.71 3.73
CA MET A 242 3.58 -7.01 4.72
C MET A 242 4.10 -7.92 5.85
N GLN A 243 5.01 -8.84 5.56
CA GLN A 243 5.59 -9.70 6.60
C GLN A 243 6.43 -8.89 7.58
N GLU A 244 7.31 -8.02 7.07
CA GLU A 244 8.19 -7.18 7.87
C GLU A 244 7.41 -6.18 8.73
N ARG A 245 6.33 -5.60 8.19
CA ARG A 245 5.47 -4.66 8.93
C ARG A 245 4.78 -5.32 10.13
N PHE A 246 4.40 -6.59 10.03
CA PHE A 246 3.73 -7.29 11.12
C PHE A 246 4.68 -7.62 12.27
N VAL A 247 5.96 -7.89 11.98
CA VAL A 247 7.00 -8.12 13.00
C VAL A 247 7.12 -6.93 13.95
N ASP A 248 7.16 -5.70 13.43
CA ASP A 248 7.32 -4.49 14.25
C ASP A 248 6.07 -4.14 15.07
N THR A 249 4.89 -4.62 14.66
CA THR A 249 3.62 -4.39 15.37
C THR A 249 3.31 -5.48 16.42
N GLY A 250 4.02 -6.60 16.39
CA GLY A 250 3.74 -7.76 17.24
C GLY A 250 2.40 -8.46 16.91
N ARG A 251 1.81 -8.18 15.74
CA ARG A 251 0.60 -8.85 15.26
C ARG A 251 0.97 -10.09 14.44
N GLU A 252 0.18 -11.14 14.54
CA GLU A 252 0.37 -12.34 13.71
C GLU A 252 0.01 -12.07 12.24
N PRO A 253 0.84 -12.49 11.27
CA PRO A 253 0.53 -12.35 9.85
C PRO A 253 -0.73 -13.12 9.44
N ASP A 254 -1.71 -12.46 8.81
CA ASP A 254 -2.90 -13.12 8.26
C ASP A 254 -2.62 -13.75 6.88
N GLN A 255 -1.82 -14.81 6.90
CA GLN A 255 -1.38 -15.50 5.69
C GLN A 255 -2.55 -16.09 4.89
N VAL A 256 -3.64 -16.48 5.54
CA VAL A 256 -4.82 -17.05 4.87
C VAL A 256 -5.47 -16.00 3.99
N THR A 257 -5.72 -14.81 4.55
CA THR A 257 -6.28 -13.68 3.80
C THR A 257 -5.35 -13.21 2.69
N TRP A 258 -4.03 -13.16 2.94
CA TRP A 258 -3.05 -12.75 1.94
C TRP A 258 -2.96 -13.72 0.76
N ASN A 259 -2.89 -15.02 1.04
CA ASN A 259 -2.90 -16.05 0.01
C ASN A 259 -4.17 -15.99 -0.84
N LYS A 260 -5.33 -15.85 -0.19
CA LYS A 260 -6.60 -15.69 -0.91
C LYS A 260 -6.59 -14.44 -1.79
N CYS A 261 -6.13 -13.31 -1.27
CA CYS A 261 -6.03 -12.06 -2.03
C CYS A 261 -5.10 -12.20 -3.24
N TYR A 262 -3.92 -12.82 -3.05
CA TYR A 262 -2.96 -13.06 -4.13
C TYR A 262 -3.57 -13.91 -5.25
N GLN A 263 -4.31 -14.98 -4.90
CA GLN A 263 -4.97 -15.82 -5.91
C GLN A 263 -6.00 -15.02 -6.74
N LEU A 264 -6.79 -14.16 -6.09
CA LEU A 264 -7.74 -13.28 -6.78
C LEU A 264 -7.03 -12.24 -7.65
N TYR A 265 -5.93 -11.68 -7.15
CA TYR A 265 -5.11 -10.71 -7.87
C TYR A 265 -4.45 -11.33 -9.11
N PHE A 266 -3.86 -12.52 -8.98
CA PHE A 266 -3.26 -13.24 -10.09
C PHE A 266 -4.30 -13.61 -11.15
N GLN A 267 -5.49 -14.03 -10.73
CA GLN A 267 -6.61 -14.31 -11.66
C GLN A 267 -7.12 -13.06 -12.36
N ALA A 268 -7.13 -11.91 -11.68
CA ALA A 268 -7.60 -10.65 -12.26
C ALA A 268 -6.71 -10.17 -13.42
N PHE A 269 -5.39 -10.33 -13.31
CA PHE A 269 -4.45 -9.65 -14.22
C PHE A 269 -3.54 -10.59 -15.04
N ARG A 270 -3.42 -11.86 -14.66
CA ARG A 270 -2.51 -12.81 -15.33
C ARG A 270 -3.24 -14.04 -15.86
N GLU A 271 -3.86 -14.82 -14.98
CA GLU A 271 -4.40 -16.13 -15.34
C GLU A 271 -5.83 -16.31 -14.81
N PRO A 272 -6.85 -15.77 -15.52
CA PRO A 272 -8.24 -16.01 -15.19
C PRO A 272 -8.59 -17.50 -15.24
N LYS A 273 -9.50 -17.93 -14.36
CA LYS A 273 -9.90 -19.34 -14.27
C LYS A 273 -10.67 -19.84 -15.50
N SER A 274 -11.50 -19.00 -16.11
CA SER A 274 -12.37 -19.41 -17.21
C SER A 274 -11.76 -19.06 -18.57
N VAL A 275 -11.95 -19.93 -19.56
CA VAL A 275 -11.50 -19.68 -20.95
C VAL A 275 -12.13 -18.42 -21.54
N ALA A 276 -13.35 -18.09 -21.14
CA ALA A 276 -14.04 -16.87 -21.57
C ALA A 276 -13.31 -15.61 -21.05
N ASP A 277 -12.91 -15.62 -19.78
CA ASP A 277 -12.22 -14.50 -19.15
C ASP A 277 -10.78 -14.37 -19.66
N GLN A 278 -10.09 -15.50 -19.91
CA GLN A 278 -8.79 -15.52 -20.54
C GLN A 278 -8.84 -14.83 -21.93
N LYS A 279 -9.85 -15.16 -22.75
CA LYS A 279 -10.06 -14.49 -24.05
C LYS A 279 -10.33 -13.00 -23.90
N LYS A 280 -11.06 -12.59 -22.86
CA LYS A 280 -11.34 -11.18 -22.59
C LYS A 280 -10.08 -10.43 -22.16
N LEU A 281 -9.30 -10.97 -21.22
CA LEU A 281 -8.04 -10.39 -20.77
C LEU A 281 -7.04 -10.27 -21.93
N ALA A 282 -6.92 -11.29 -22.78
CA ALA A 282 -6.04 -11.29 -23.95
C ALA A 282 -6.40 -10.20 -24.99
N ARG A 283 -7.65 -9.71 -25.04
CA ARG A 283 -8.02 -8.58 -25.91
C ARG A 283 -7.46 -7.25 -25.41
N ILE A 284 -7.22 -7.14 -24.11
CA ILE A 284 -6.63 -5.97 -23.47
C ILE A 284 -5.10 -6.09 -23.51
N MET A 285 -4.58 -7.24 -23.08
CA MET A 285 -3.15 -7.55 -22.96
C MET A 285 -2.60 -8.18 -24.24
N LYS A 286 -2.50 -7.37 -25.30
CA LYS A 286 -2.11 -7.82 -26.65
C LYS A 286 -0.61 -8.09 -26.79
N LYS A 287 0.22 -7.31 -26.10
CA LYS A 287 1.68 -7.44 -26.10
C LYS A 287 2.13 -8.32 -24.93
N PRO A 288 3.18 -9.14 -25.11
CA PRO A 288 3.75 -9.90 -24.01
C PRO A 288 4.24 -8.98 -22.90
N LEU A 289 4.19 -9.47 -21.66
CA LEU A 289 4.69 -8.74 -20.50
C LEU A 289 6.21 -8.66 -20.53
N ASP A 290 6.73 -7.54 -20.02
CA ASP A 290 8.16 -7.46 -19.75
C ASP A 290 8.49 -8.40 -18.57
N PRO A 291 9.54 -9.23 -18.64
CA PRO A 291 9.87 -10.19 -17.59
C PRO A 291 10.14 -9.55 -16.22
N GLU A 292 10.72 -8.34 -16.18
CA GLU A 292 10.96 -7.61 -14.92
C GLU A 292 9.63 -7.19 -14.31
N ILE A 293 8.72 -6.63 -15.12
CA ILE A 293 7.39 -6.22 -14.67
C ILE A 293 6.57 -7.42 -14.22
N GLU A 294 6.62 -8.53 -14.96
CA GLU A 294 5.92 -9.76 -14.59
C GLU A 294 6.39 -10.26 -13.23
N LYS A 295 7.70 -10.36 -13.02
CA LYS A 295 8.28 -10.77 -11.75
C LYS A 295 7.86 -9.84 -10.60
N TYR A 296 7.98 -8.53 -10.83
CA TYR A 296 7.73 -7.51 -9.82
C TYR A 296 6.25 -7.39 -9.42
N LEU A 297 5.33 -7.73 -10.33
CA LEU A 297 3.90 -7.65 -10.06
C LEU A 297 3.30 -8.98 -9.59
N PHE A 298 3.84 -10.12 -10.01
CA PHE A 298 3.16 -11.41 -9.88
C PHE A 298 3.90 -12.48 -9.07
N GLU A 299 5.16 -12.29 -8.64
CA GLU A 299 5.70 -13.17 -7.60
C GLU A 299 4.99 -12.89 -6.26
N TYR A 300 4.77 -13.91 -5.44
CA TYR A 300 4.04 -13.77 -4.18
C TYR A 300 4.69 -12.74 -3.23
N ASP A 301 6.00 -12.81 -3.04
CA ASP A 301 6.72 -11.85 -2.20
C ASP A 301 6.66 -10.43 -2.79
N ALA A 302 6.71 -10.32 -4.12
CA ALA A 302 6.59 -9.04 -4.81
C ALA A 302 5.18 -8.44 -4.68
N PHE A 303 4.14 -9.27 -4.67
CA PHE A 303 2.76 -8.87 -4.34
C PHE A 303 2.65 -8.35 -2.90
N LEU A 304 3.26 -9.01 -1.92
CA LEU A 304 3.28 -8.54 -0.53
C LEU A 304 4.05 -7.21 -0.39
N HIS A 305 5.16 -7.05 -1.11
CA HIS A 305 5.84 -5.76 -1.25
C HIS A 305 4.95 -4.71 -1.92
N GLY A 306 4.14 -5.12 -2.91
CA GLY A 306 3.09 -4.33 -3.54
C GLY A 306 2.11 -3.73 -2.54
N LEU A 307 1.53 -4.58 -1.70
CA LEU A 307 0.60 -4.15 -0.65
C LEU A 307 1.26 -3.21 0.35
N GLY A 308 2.45 -3.56 0.83
CA GLY A 308 3.22 -2.72 1.74
C GLY A 308 3.54 -1.34 1.15
N ARG A 309 3.92 -1.29 -0.13
CA ARG A 309 4.13 -0.04 -0.86
C ARG A 309 2.87 0.82 -0.91
N MET A 310 1.71 0.24 -1.19
CA MET A 310 0.47 1.01 -1.19
C MET A 310 0.16 1.56 0.21
N SER A 311 0.30 0.74 1.26
CA SER A 311 0.07 1.19 2.64
C SER A 311 0.96 2.34 3.09
N LEU A 312 2.18 2.47 2.56
CA LEU A 312 3.14 3.50 2.99
C LEU A 312 3.06 4.80 2.19
N ASN A 313 2.34 4.86 1.07
CA ASN A 313 2.42 6.01 0.15
C ASN A 313 1.06 6.61 -0.21
N LEU A 314 -0.05 6.00 0.23
CA LEU A 314 -1.37 6.58 0.03
C LEU A 314 -1.55 7.79 0.95
N GLU A 315 -2.08 8.86 0.37
CA GLU A 315 -2.66 9.96 1.11
C GLU A 315 -4.00 9.51 1.74
N THR A 316 -4.47 10.21 2.76
CA THR A 316 -5.69 9.96 3.55
C THR A 316 -6.91 9.58 2.69
N HIS A 317 -7.16 10.29 1.59
CA HIS A 317 -8.31 10.05 0.72
C HIS A 317 -8.02 9.01 -0.39
N GLY A 318 -6.94 8.25 -0.22
CA GLY A 318 -6.55 7.11 -1.05
C GLY A 318 -5.99 7.48 -2.43
N GLY A 319 -5.57 8.73 -2.60
CA GLY A 319 -4.74 9.14 -3.72
C GLY A 319 -3.28 8.72 -3.52
N LEU A 320 -2.67 8.17 -4.56
CA LEU A 320 -1.21 8.01 -4.64
C LEU A 320 -0.68 9.12 -5.54
N TYR A 321 0.35 9.82 -5.10
CA TYR A 321 0.90 11.00 -5.76
C TYR A 321 2.41 10.85 -5.89
N THR A 322 2.97 11.34 -6.98
CA THR A 322 4.37 11.15 -7.33
C THR A 322 5.30 11.92 -6.40
N LEU A 323 5.03 13.20 -6.18
CA LEU A 323 5.89 14.06 -5.36
C LEU A 323 5.47 14.07 -3.90
N HIS A 324 4.16 14.06 -3.60
CA HIS A 324 3.69 13.97 -2.21
C HIS A 324 4.19 12.73 -1.47
N SER A 325 4.46 11.60 -2.15
CA SER A 325 5.06 10.41 -1.50
C SER A 325 6.50 10.62 -0.99
N TYR A 326 7.09 11.80 -1.18
CA TYR A 326 8.40 12.18 -0.67
C TYR A 326 8.28 12.97 0.64
N LEU A 327 7.09 13.33 1.11
CA LEU A 327 6.94 14.09 2.35
C LEU A 327 7.09 13.16 3.56
N ASN A 328 8.02 13.49 4.45
CA ASN A 328 8.26 12.75 5.69
C ASN A 328 7.36 13.21 6.84
N HIS A 329 7.35 12.42 7.91
CA HIS A 329 6.56 12.67 9.10
C HIS A 329 7.22 13.65 10.09
N SER A 330 6.39 14.52 10.69
CA SER A 330 6.62 15.16 11.98
C SER A 330 5.30 15.34 12.75
N CYS A 331 5.34 15.24 14.09
CA CYS A 331 4.18 15.60 14.94
C CYS A 331 4.00 17.12 15.09
N THR A 332 4.94 17.91 14.57
CA THR A 332 4.86 19.37 14.36
C THR A 332 5.13 19.65 12.88
N PRO A 333 4.16 19.35 11.99
CA PRO A 333 4.35 19.54 10.56
C PRO A 333 4.39 21.03 10.20
N ASN A 334 5.16 21.36 9.16
CA ASN A 334 5.20 22.70 8.56
C ASN A 334 4.51 22.73 7.19
N THR A 335 3.98 21.60 6.73
CA THR A 335 3.30 21.44 5.45
C THR A 335 1.95 20.75 5.66
N SER A 336 0.95 21.18 4.89
CA SER A 336 -0.42 20.68 4.93
C SER A 336 -0.91 20.27 3.56
N ILE A 337 -1.63 19.16 3.50
CA ILE A 337 -2.26 18.63 2.28
C ILE A 337 -3.74 18.99 2.31
N ARG A 338 -4.24 19.58 1.22
CA ARG A 338 -5.62 20.08 1.14
C ARG A 338 -6.26 19.76 -0.20
N HIS A 339 -7.54 19.39 -0.17
CA HIS A 339 -8.36 19.21 -1.36
C HIS A 339 -9.26 20.42 -1.59
N ILE A 340 -8.70 21.49 -2.16
CA ILE A 340 -9.39 22.79 -2.27
C ILE A 340 -10.19 22.93 -3.58
N ASP A 341 -9.80 22.19 -4.63
CA ASP A 341 -10.42 22.31 -5.95
C ASP A 341 -11.78 21.58 -5.98
N ARG A 342 -12.87 22.34 -5.84
CA ARG A 342 -14.25 21.82 -5.88
C ARG A 342 -14.58 21.00 -7.14
N ARG A 343 -13.87 21.20 -8.26
CA ARG A 343 -14.11 20.42 -9.50
C ARG A 343 -13.50 19.03 -9.43
N THR A 344 -12.49 18.84 -8.59
CA THR A 344 -11.72 17.60 -8.37
C THR A 344 -11.58 17.33 -6.88
N ALA A 345 -12.66 17.57 -6.12
CA ALA A 345 -12.66 17.86 -4.68
C ALA A 345 -12.04 16.79 -3.78
N LEU A 346 -11.72 15.61 -4.30
CA LEU A 346 -11.10 14.51 -3.56
C LEU A 346 -9.94 13.85 -4.33
N SER A 347 -9.56 14.38 -5.50
CA SER A 347 -8.51 13.77 -6.33
C SER A 347 -7.27 14.64 -6.51
N ARG A 348 -7.42 15.96 -6.60
CA ARG A 348 -6.27 16.86 -6.68
C ARG A 348 -5.89 17.36 -5.30
N ILE A 349 -4.61 17.24 -4.94
CA ILE A 349 -4.07 17.84 -3.73
C ILE A 349 -3.49 19.22 -4.02
N THR A 350 -3.56 20.08 -3.02
CA THR A 350 -2.83 21.35 -2.92
C THR A 350 -1.97 21.27 -1.67
N VAL A 351 -0.66 21.45 -1.85
CA VAL A 351 0.31 21.40 -0.77
C VAL A 351 0.64 22.82 -0.33
N ILE A 352 0.42 23.11 0.95
CA ILE A 352 0.46 24.47 1.50
C ILE A 352 1.34 24.48 2.74
N ALA A 353 2.22 25.46 2.85
CA ALA A 353 3.00 25.68 4.06
C ALA A 353 2.09 26.07 5.23
N SER A 354 2.08 25.30 6.31
CA SER A 354 1.29 25.59 7.52
C SER A 354 2.00 26.55 8.48
N SER A 355 3.29 26.76 8.29
CA SER A 355 4.14 27.77 8.94
C SER A 355 5.13 28.31 7.91
N SER A 356 5.86 29.38 8.22
CA SER A 356 7.04 29.73 7.42
C SER A 356 8.05 28.57 7.43
N ILE A 357 8.72 28.34 6.30
CA ILE A 357 9.74 27.30 6.10
C ILE A 357 10.98 27.98 5.54
N LEU A 358 12.10 27.90 6.26
CA LEU A 358 13.36 28.52 5.84
C LEU A 358 14.09 27.67 4.81
N ALA A 359 14.94 28.31 4.00
CA ALA A 359 15.83 27.61 3.09
C ALA A 359 16.66 26.53 3.83
N GLY A 360 16.64 25.31 3.30
CA GLY A 360 17.31 24.14 3.87
C GLY A 360 16.47 23.31 4.85
N GLU A 361 15.31 23.82 5.30
CA GLU A 361 14.37 23.06 6.13
C GLU A 361 13.62 22.00 5.32
N GLU A 362 13.26 20.91 5.99
CA GLU A 362 12.49 19.84 5.37
C GLU A 362 10.99 20.13 5.41
N LEU A 363 10.30 19.80 4.32
CA LEU A 363 8.84 19.82 4.26
C LEU A 363 8.29 18.54 4.91
N LEU A 364 7.51 18.71 5.97
CA LEU A 364 7.04 17.63 6.82
C LEU A 364 5.52 17.70 6.98
N ILE A 365 4.87 16.54 6.84
CA ILE A 365 3.44 16.34 7.12
C ILE A 365 3.26 15.46 8.36
N THR A 366 2.03 15.30 8.83
CA THR A 366 1.73 14.31 9.88
C THR A 366 1.10 13.05 9.27
N TYR A 367 1.49 11.87 9.76
CA TYR A 367 0.97 10.56 9.34
C TYR A 367 -0.02 9.99 10.35
N VAL A 368 -0.19 10.67 11.47
CA VAL A 368 -1.02 10.29 12.60
C VAL A 368 -1.80 11.50 13.07
N ASN A 369 -2.86 11.25 13.84
CA ASN A 369 -3.61 12.33 14.48
C ASN A 369 -2.68 13.15 15.41
N PRO A 370 -2.47 14.45 15.14
CA PRO A 370 -1.63 15.30 15.99
C PRO A 370 -2.24 15.57 17.38
N GLU A 371 -3.53 15.33 17.59
CA GLU A 371 -4.21 15.51 18.88
C GLU A 371 -3.99 14.34 19.84
N ALA A 372 -3.60 13.17 19.33
CA ALA A 372 -3.35 11.99 20.14
C ALA A 372 -2.13 12.18 21.06
N SER A 373 -2.06 11.42 22.15
CA SER A 373 -0.91 11.43 23.08
C SER A 373 0.39 10.96 22.41
N VAL A 374 1.55 11.30 22.97
CA VAL A 374 2.85 10.85 22.44
C VAL A 374 2.94 9.33 22.30
N ASN A 375 2.34 8.57 23.24
CA ASN A 375 2.33 7.11 23.20
C ASN A 375 1.48 6.59 22.04
N GLU A 376 0.28 7.14 21.86
CA GLU A 376 -0.61 6.77 20.75
C GLU A 376 -0.01 7.13 19.40
N ARG A 377 0.58 8.33 19.26
CA ARG A 377 1.26 8.75 18.03
C ARG A 377 2.42 7.81 17.71
N ARG A 378 3.31 7.52 18.67
CA ARG A 378 4.44 6.60 18.45
C ARG A 378 3.96 5.20 18.10
N LYS A 379 2.90 4.70 18.74
CA LYS A 379 2.28 3.41 18.43
C LYS A 379 1.72 3.37 17.00
N GLY A 380 0.98 4.40 16.59
CA GLY A 380 0.44 4.52 15.22
C GLY A 380 1.54 4.60 14.16
N LEU A 381 2.71 5.16 14.49
CA LEU A 381 3.84 5.26 13.58
C LEU A 381 4.65 3.96 13.43
N LEU A 382 4.44 2.95 14.28
CA LEU A 382 5.16 1.67 14.18
C LEU A 382 4.92 1.00 12.82
N GLU A 383 3.69 1.08 12.30
CA GLU A 383 3.30 0.48 11.03
C GLU A 383 4.01 1.08 9.80
N TRP A 384 4.67 2.23 9.97
CA TRP A 384 5.44 2.91 8.94
C TRP A 384 6.89 2.45 8.87
N GLY A 385 7.40 1.74 9.88
CA GLY A 385 8.72 1.11 9.86
C GLY A 385 9.93 2.05 9.97
N PHE A 386 9.75 3.38 10.01
CA PHE A 386 10.84 4.34 10.23
C PHE A 386 11.22 4.52 11.72
N GLY A 387 10.61 3.73 12.60
CA GLY A 387 10.94 3.68 14.02
C GLY A 387 10.30 4.75 14.88
N GLU A 388 10.81 4.87 16.10
CA GLU A 388 10.25 5.80 17.07
C GLU A 388 10.44 7.25 16.60
N CYS A 389 9.35 8.00 16.56
CA CYS A 389 9.39 9.42 16.23
C CYS A 389 10.13 10.23 17.31
N ARG A 390 11.19 10.93 16.85
CA ARG A 390 12.07 11.79 17.66
C ARG A 390 11.97 13.27 17.30
N CYS A 391 10.83 13.71 16.74
CA CYS A 391 10.59 15.13 16.56
C CYS A 391 10.57 15.86 17.91
N GLN A 392 10.81 17.17 17.90
CA GLN A 392 10.92 18.00 19.11
C GLN A 392 9.74 17.77 20.07
N ARG A 393 8.51 17.84 19.57
CA ARG A 393 7.29 17.61 20.37
C ARG A 393 7.26 16.24 21.04
N CYS A 394 7.60 15.17 20.33
CA CYS A 394 7.64 13.83 20.94
C CYS A 394 8.74 13.68 22.00
N VAL A 395 9.89 14.33 21.80
CA VAL A 395 10.99 14.31 22.79
C VAL A 395 10.62 15.09 24.04
N GLU A 396 9.92 16.21 23.88
CA GLU A 396 9.44 17.03 25.00
C GLU A 396 8.31 16.34 25.77
N GLU A 397 7.25 15.89 25.09
CA GLU A 397 6.11 15.22 25.72
C GLU A 397 6.51 13.93 26.43
N ALA A 398 7.46 13.16 25.89
CA ALA A 398 7.92 11.91 26.50
C ALA A 398 8.58 12.11 27.89
N LYS A 399 9.04 13.33 28.23
CA LYS A 399 9.58 13.63 29.57
C LYS A 399 8.50 13.62 30.66
N PHE A 400 7.24 13.77 30.28
CA PHE A 400 6.11 13.91 31.20
C PHE A 400 5.23 12.65 31.28
N VAL A 401 5.52 11.62 30.48
CA VAL A 401 4.81 10.33 30.52
C VAL A 401 5.29 9.52 31.72
N LYS A 402 4.38 9.17 32.64
CA LYS A 402 4.70 8.29 33.77
C LYS A 402 4.74 6.82 33.29
N PRO A 403 5.60 5.96 33.88
CA PRO A 403 5.73 4.56 33.47
C PRO A 403 4.44 3.72 33.49
N ASN A 404 3.44 4.11 34.29
CA ASN A 404 2.23 3.32 34.54
C ASN A 404 0.97 3.74 33.74
N ASP A 405 1.02 4.80 32.92
CA ASP A 405 -0.16 5.26 32.16
C ASP A 405 -0.41 4.45 30.87
N SER A 406 0.12 3.24 30.76
CA SER A 406 0.14 2.46 29.52
C SER A 406 -0.96 1.40 29.39
N VAL A 407 -1.90 1.27 30.34
CA VAL A 407 -2.87 0.13 30.32
C VAL A 407 -4.36 0.45 30.54
N GLU A 408 -4.78 1.60 31.07
CA GLU A 408 -6.21 1.80 31.41
C GLU A 408 -6.82 3.10 30.86
N THR A 409 -7.10 3.15 29.54
CA THR A 409 -8.21 3.97 29.03
C THR A 409 -8.78 3.35 27.75
N LEU A 410 -9.20 2.08 27.85
CA LEU A 410 -9.93 1.37 26.80
C LEU A 410 -11.40 1.28 27.19
N ALA A 411 -12.16 2.32 26.87
CA ALA A 411 -13.60 2.29 26.54
C ALA A 411 -14.14 3.72 26.52
N MET A 412 -14.53 4.23 25.35
CA MET A 412 -15.76 5.01 25.10
C MET A 412 -15.66 5.84 23.80
N GLY A 413 -16.56 5.57 22.85
CA GLY A 413 -17.03 6.57 21.87
C GLY A 413 -16.78 6.28 20.39
N VAL A 414 -17.49 5.32 19.80
CA VAL A 414 -17.51 5.03 18.34
C VAL A 414 -18.15 6.17 17.51
N ASP A 415 -18.95 7.05 18.14
CA ASP A 415 -19.64 8.15 17.44
C ASP A 415 -18.76 9.41 17.25
N GLY A 416 -17.71 9.58 18.06
CA GLY A 416 -16.81 10.73 17.97
C GLY A 416 -15.74 10.60 16.88
N ASP A 417 -15.49 9.38 16.40
CA ASP A 417 -14.45 9.13 15.39
C ASP A 417 -14.86 9.61 14.00
N LEU A 418 -16.11 9.43 13.59
CA LEU A 418 -16.56 9.83 12.26
C LEU A 418 -16.59 11.35 12.09
N GLU A 419 -17.08 12.09 13.09
CA GLU A 419 -17.10 13.56 13.06
C GLU A 419 -15.68 14.14 13.12
N ARG A 420 -14.74 13.49 13.83
CA ARG A 420 -13.32 13.88 13.88
C ARG A 420 -12.55 13.56 12.61
N GLU A 421 -12.77 12.39 12.01
CA GLU A 421 -12.18 12.05 10.70
C GLU A 421 -12.68 12.99 9.61
N LEU A 422 -13.97 13.35 9.64
CA LEU A 422 -14.55 14.38 8.76
C LEU A 422 -13.94 15.77 9.01
N LYS A 423 -13.73 16.19 10.27
CA LYS A 423 -13.09 17.48 10.60
C LYS A 423 -11.61 17.52 10.18
N ALA A 424 -10.88 16.43 10.40
CA ALA A 424 -9.49 16.28 9.96
C ALA A 424 -9.37 16.29 8.41
N GLY A 425 -10.27 15.61 7.70
CA GLY A 425 -10.35 15.63 6.24
C GLY A 425 -10.81 16.98 5.66
N LEU A 426 -11.63 17.74 6.39
CA LEU A 426 -12.12 19.06 6.00
C LEU A 426 -11.21 20.22 6.47
N GLY A 427 -10.16 19.95 7.25
CA GLY A 427 -9.24 20.97 7.76
C GLY A 427 -9.89 21.97 8.72
N LEU A 428 -10.95 21.56 9.42
CA LEU A 428 -11.59 22.34 10.48
C LEU A 428 -11.12 21.74 11.81
N MET A 429 -10.34 22.52 12.58
CA MET A 429 -10.06 22.20 13.99
C MET A 429 -11.34 22.22 14.82
#